data_AF-A0A1X0T1S9-F1
#
_entry.id   AF-A0A1X0T1S9-F1
#
_cell.length_a   1.000
_cell.length_b   1.000
_cell.length_c   1.000
_cell.angle_alpha   90.00
_cell.angle_beta   90.00
_cell.angle_gamma   90.00
#
_symmetry.space_group_name_H-M   'P 1'
#
loop_
_entity.id
_entity.type
_entity.pdbx_description
1 polymer ?
#
loop_
_entity_poly.entity_id
_entity_poly.type
_entity_poly.pdbx_seq_one_letter_code
_entity_poly.pdbx_strand_id
1 'polypeptide(L)'
;MIAELRSALMVQRLNLGSAAAFTARDAIALATTGSAACLGRPELGRIAVGAQADLALFTLDDLRFSGAHDPIAALVLCGAQGADRVMVAGRWRVEGGLPLGVDLGALRHAHGKAAARFA
;
A
#
# COMPACT_ATOMS: atom_id res chain seq x y z
N MET A 1 3.48 -3.56 -2.04
CA MET A 1 2.46 -2.74 -2.73
C MET A 1 2.92 -1.32 -3.03
N ILE A 2 3.35 -0.50 -2.05
CA ILE A 2 3.79 0.89 -2.34
C ILE A 2 4.98 0.95 -3.32
N ALA A 3 5.92 0.01 -3.21
CA ALA A 3 7.04 -0.09 -4.14
C ALA A 3 6.58 -0.30 -5.59
N GLU A 4 5.55 -1.12 -5.80
CA GLU A 4 4.95 -1.39 -7.09
C GLU A 4 4.18 -0.18 -7.63
N LEU A 5 3.48 0.57 -6.78
CA LEU A 5 2.87 1.86 -7.18
C LEU A 5 3.94 2.83 -7.68
N ARG A 6 5.07 2.93 -6.97
CA ARG A 6 6.20 3.77 -7.38
C ARG A 6 6.76 3.32 -8.72
N SER A 7 6.96 2.01 -8.92
CA SER A 7 7.41 1.47 -10.20
C SER A 7 6.43 1.80 -11.34
N ALA A 8 5.13 1.61 -11.12
CA ALA A 8 4.10 1.97 -12.09
C ALA A 8 4.13 3.46 -12.43
N LEU A 9 4.22 4.34 -11.42
CA LEU A 9 4.35 5.78 -11.60
C LEU A 9 5.57 6.14 -12.47
N MET A 10 6.73 5.56 -12.19
CA MET A 10 7.95 5.84 -12.95
C MET A 10 7.85 5.36 -14.39
N VAL A 11 7.33 4.15 -14.62
CA VAL A 11 7.13 3.59 -15.97
C VAL A 11 6.13 4.42 -16.76
N GLN A 12 5.02 4.85 -16.17
CA GLN A 12 4.04 5.69 -16.86
C GLN A 12 4.59 7.07 -17.22
N ARG A 13 5.35 7.70 -16.32
CA ARG A 13 5.99 8.99 -16.61
C ARG A 13 7.03 8.90 -17.72
N LEU A 14 7.78 7.81 -17.78
CA LEU A 14 8.70 7.53 -18.89
C LEU A 14 7.93 7.38 -20.20
N ASN A 15 6.87 6.57 -20.21
CA ASN A 15 6.07 6.29 -21.39
C ASN A 15 5.35 7.55 -21.93
N LEU A 16 4.81 8.37 -21.03
CA LEU A 16 4.07 9.59 -21.37
C LEU A 16 4.99 10.81 -21.60
N GLY A 17 6.29 10.69 -21.31
CA GLY A 17 7.25 11.79 -21.43
C GLY A 17 6.99 12.98 -20.51
N SER A 18 6.17 12.82 -19.47
CA SER A 18 5.76 13.92 -18.58
C SER A 18 5.45 13.46 -17.17
N ALA A 19 6.06 14.14 -16.19
CA ALA A 19 5.79 13.91 -14.77
C ALA A 19 4.38 14.37 -14.35
N ALA A 20 3.78 15.29 -15.12
CA ALA A 20 2.45 15.82 -14.86
C ALA A 20 1.35 14.93 -15.47
N ALA A 21 1.67 14.13 -16.49
CA ALA A 21 0.69 13.27 -17.16
C ALA A 21 0.27 12.04 -16.34
N PHE A 22 1.07 11.65 -15.35
CA PHE A 22 0.71 10.60 -14.39
C PHE A 22 1.25 10.96 -13.00
N THR A 23 0.33 11.20 -12.07
CA THR A 23 0.61 11.71 -10.73
C THR A 23 0.62 10.61 -9.67
N ALA A 24 1.07 10.95 -8.45
CA ALA A 24 0.96 10.04 -7.31
C ALA A 24 -0.50 9.67 -6.99
N ARG A 25 -1.46 10.58 -7.25
CA ARG A 25 -2.89 10.32 -7.05
C ARG A 25 -3.43 9.32 -8.06
N ASP A 26 -2.99 9.40 -9.31
CA ASP A 26 -3.36 8.44 -10.34
C ASP A 26 -2.82 7.04 -10.00
N ALA A 27 -1.59 6.96 -9.50
CA ALA A 27 -1.02 5.70 -9.02
C ALA A 27 -1.81 5.10 -7.84
N ILE A 28 -2.26 5.93 -6.90
CA ILE A 28 -3.12 5.48 -5.78
C ILE A 28 -4.50 5.06 -6.29
N ALA A 29 -5.10 5.81 -7.21
CA ALA A 29 -6.38 5.46 -7.82
C ALA A 29 -6.31 4.10 -8.53
N LEU A 30 -5.22 3.84 -9.27
CA LEU A 30 -4.96 2.55 -9.90
C LEU A 30 -4.90 1.41 -8.86
N ALA A 31 -4.24 1.65 -7.73
CA ALA A 31 -4.10 0.66 -6.66
C ALA A 31 -5.37 0.43 -5.82
N THR A 32 -6.32 1.38 -5.84
CA THR A 32 -7.50 1.37 -4.98
C THR A 32 -8.78 1.18 -5.80
N THR A 33 -9.42 2.25 -6.26
CA THR A 33 -10.65 2.16 -7.06
C THR A 33 -10.45 1.40 -8.37
N GLY A 34 -9.27 1.51 -9.00
CA GLY A 34 -8.93 0.80 -10.22
C GLY A 34 -8.85 -0.71 -10.02
N SER A 35 -8.17 -1.16 -8.96
CA SER A 35 -8.10 -2.59 -8.63
C SER A 35 -9.46 -3.15 -8.21
N ALA A 36 -10.25 -2.38 -7.45
CA ALA A 36 -11.62 -2.72 -7.09
C ALA A 36 -12.51 -2.91 -8.33
N ALA A 37 -12.37 -2.04 -9.34
CA ALA A 37 -13.08 -2.17 -10.61
C ALA A 37 -12.68 -3.43 -11.38
N CYS A 38 -11.38 -3.78 -11.43
CA CYS A 38 -10.91 -5.03 -12.04
C CYS A 38 -11.53 -6.29 -11.40
N LEU A 39 -11.86 -6.22 -10.11
CA LEU A 39 -12.48 -7.31 -9.37
C LEU A 39 -14.02 -7.28 -9.41
N GLY A 40 -14.63 -6.28 -10.05
CA GLY A 40 -16.09 -6.10 -10.04
C GLY A 40 -16.64 -5.79 -8.64
N ARG A 41 -15.84 -5.15 -7.77
CA ARG A 41 -16.16 -4.84 -6.37
C ARG A 41 -16.26 -3.33 -6.16
N PRO A 42 -17.26 -2.65 -6.75
CA PRO A 42 -17.32 -1.19 -6.76
C PRO A 42 -17.45 -0.60 -5.36
N GLU A 43 -17.88 -1.36 -4.35
CA GLU A 43 -18.00 -0.90 -2.96
C GLU A 43 -16.65 -0.76 -2.22
N LEU A 44 -15.55 -1.21 -2.82
CA LEU A 44 -14.20 -1.13 -2.27
C LEU A 44 -13.40 0.06 -2.83
N GLY A 45 -12.23 0.31 -2.23
CA GLY A 45 -11.22 1.23 -2.78
C GLY A 45 -11.51 2.72 -2.64
N ARG A 46 -12.61 3.10 -1.97
CA ARG A 46 -13.00 4.50 -1.75
C ARG A 46 -13.31 4.77 -0.28
N ILE A 47 -13.03 5.99 0.15
CA ILE A 47 -13.44 6.51 1.46
C ILE A 47 -14.72 7.32 1.24
N ALA A 48 -15.87 6.67 1.39
CA ALA A 48 -17.19 7.28 1.20
C ALA A 48 -18.24 6.55 2.04
N VAL A 49 -19.33 7.25 2.38
CA VAL A 49 -20.49 6.63 3.05
C VAL A 49 -21.01 5.47 2.18
N GLY A 50 -21.27 4.32 2.82
CA GLY A 50 -21.73 3.10 2.14
C GLY A 50 -20.62 2.27 1.48
N ALA A 51 -19.36 2.72 1.50
CA ALA A 51 -18.22 1.89 1.12
C ALA A 51 -17.78 0.97 2.28
N GLN A 52 -17.10 -0.13 1.96
CA GLN A 52 -16.51 -0.98 3.00
C GLN A 52 -15.41 -0.21 3.75
N ALA A 53 -15.36 -0.36 5.08
CA ALA A 53 -14.33 0.24 5.93
C ALA A 53 -12.99 -0.51 5.81
N ASP A 54 -12.34 -0.35 4.65
CA ASP A 54 -11.01 -0.84 4.33
C ASP A 54 -10.04 0.34 4.28
N LEU A 55 -9.16 0.43 5.28
CA LEU A 55 -8.26 1.57 5.46
C LEU A 55 -6.83 1.08 5.66
N ALA A 56 -5.87 1.77 5.04
CA ALA A 56 -4.44 1.61 5.31
C ALA A 56 -3.88 2.97 5.73
N LEU A 57 -3.30 3.03 6.93
CA LEU A 57 -2.78 4.25 7.52
C LEU A 57 -1.26 4.18 7.54
N PHE A 58 -0.61 5.25 7.08
CA PHE A 58 0.84 5.35 6.99
C PHE A 58 1.31 6.53 7.83
N THR A 59 2.39 6.34 8.57
CA THR A 59 3.14 7.45 9.20
C THR A 59 4.07 8.07 8.17
N LEU A 60 4.29 9.38 8.30
CA LEU A 60 5.26 10.14 7.52
C LEU A 60 6.38 10.71 8.42
N ASP A 61 6.59 10.14 9.61
CA ASP A 61 7.54 10.65 10.60
C ASP A 61 8.99 10.14 10.39
N ASP A 62 9.19 9.21 9.45
CA ASP A 62 10.53 8.72 9.05
C ASP A 62 11.30 9.80 8.26
N LEU A 63 12.61 9.88 8.49
CA LEU A 63 13.55 10.76 7.80
C LEU A 63 13.40 10.75 6.27
N ARG A 64 13.00 9.63 5.65
CA ARG A 64 12.78 9.54 4.20
C ARG A 64 11.71 10.50 3.66
N PHE A 65 10.80 10.96 4.53
CA PHE A 65 9.74 11.90 4.18
C PHE A 65 10.10 13.35 4.53
N SER A 66 11.24 13.56 5.20
CA SER A 66 11.70 14.88 5.59
C SER A 66 11.87 15.80 4.38
N GLY A 67 11.24 16.99 4.43
CA GLY A 67 11.25 17.97 3.34
C GLY A 67 10.20 17.73 2.25
N ALA A 68 9.35 16.71 2.37
CA ALA A 68 8.23 16.53 1.45
C ALA A 68 7.10 17.52 1.74
N HIS A 69 6.66 18.25 0.72
CA HIS A 69 5.58 19.24 0.82
C HIS A 69 4.18 18.65 0.55
N ASP A 70 4.11 17.55 -0.20
CA ASP A 70 2.87 16.81 -0.46
C ASP A 70 2.96 15.41 0.18
N PRO A 71 2.15 15.12 1.22
CA PRO A 71 2.18 13.82 1.90
C PRO A 71 1.76 12.65 1.00
N ILE A 72 0.91 12.89 -0.01
CA ILE A 72 0.45 11.85 -0.93
C ILE A 72 1.54 11.50 -1.93
N ALA A 73 2.21 12.52 -2.49
CA ALA A 73 3.39 12.30 -3.31
C ALA A 73 4.51 11.62 -2.51
N ALA A 74 4.74 12.05 -1.26
CA ALA A 74 5.75 11.47 -0.37
C ALA A 74 5.52 9.98 -0.14
N LEU A 75 4.27 9.57 0.14
CA LEU A 75 3.90 8.17 0.36
C LEU A 75 4.35 7.27 -0.81
N VAL A 76 4.10 7.71 -2.05
CA VAL A 76 4.40 6.94 -3.26
C VAL A 76 5.88 7.06 -3.67
N LEU A 77 6.43 8.27 -3.69
CA LEU A 77 7.77 8.55 -4.24
C LEU A 77 8.88 8.19 -3.26
N CYS A 78 8.73 8.49 -1.98
CA CYS A 78 9.76 8.28 -0.96
C CYS A 78 9.80 6.83 -0.43
N GLY A 79 8.97 5.94 -0.98
CA GLY A 79 9.06 4.50 -0.72
C GLY A 79 8.69 4.11 0.71
N ALA A 80 7.46 4.38 1.13
CA ALA A 80 6.94 3.86 2.38
C ALA A 80 6.99 2.32 2.42
N GLN A 81 7.45 1.74 3.54
CA GLN A 81 7.76 0.31 3.66
C GLN A 81 6.71 -0.53 4.41
N GLY A 82 5.57 0.07 4.75
CA GLY A 82 4.46 -0.62 5.39
C GLY A 82 3.45 0.38 5.92
N ALA A 83 2.20 -0.08 6.08
CA ALA A 83 1.20 0.69 6.81
C ALA A 83 1.42 0.48 8.31
N ASP A 84 1.29 1.54 9.11
CA ASP A 84 1.26 1.45 10.57
C ASP A 84 0.01 0.68 11.02
N ARG A 85 -1.13 0.95 10.38
CA ARG A 85 -2.40 0.30 10.67
C ARG A 85 -3.13 -0.11 9.41
N VAL A 86 -3.82 -1.23 9.48
CA VAL A 86 -4.70 -1.73 8.41
C VAL A 86 -6.01 -2.20 9.00
N MET A 87 -7.11 -1.70 8.48
CA MET A 87 -8.47 -2.11 8.77
C MET A 87 -9.06 -2.85 7.57
N VAL A 88 -9.77 -3.95 7.81
CA VAL A 88 -10.53 -4.69 6.80
C VAL A 88 -11.94 -4.92 7.30
N ALA A 89 -12.92 -4.41 6.55
CA ALA A 89 -14.35 -4.46 6.87
C ALA A 89 -14.64 -4.02 8.32
N GLY A 90 -14.07 -2.89 8.73
CA GLY A 90 -14.28 -2.31 10.06
C GLY A 90 -13.48 -2.96 11.19
N ARG A 91 -12.61 -3.94 10.91
CA ARG A 91 -11.80 -4.63 11.92
C ARG A 91 -10.32 -4.38 11.70
N TRP A 92 -9.62 -3.98 12.74
CA TRP A 92 -8.16 -3.86 12.72
C TRP A 92 -7.50 -5.22 12.47
N ARG A 93 -6.52 -5.23 11.58
CA ARG A 93 -5.72 -6.41 11.20
C ARG A 93 -4.23 -6.18 11.37
N VAL A 94 -3.79 -4.92 11.28
CA VAL A 94 -2.42 -4.48 11.56
C VAL A 94 -2.49 -3.29 12.49
N GLU A 95 -1.64 -3.28 13.52
CA GLU A 95 -1.39 -2.13 14.39
C GLU A 95 0.10 -2.05 14.73
N GLY A 96 0.68 -0.84 14.74
CA GLY A 96 2.11 -0.66 14.99
C GLY A 96 3.00 -1.34 13.93
N GLY A 97 2.51 -1.46 12.70
CA GLY A 97 3.19 -2.15 11.60
C GLY A 97 3.21 -3.68 11.69
N LEU A 98 2.52 -4.27 12.67
CA LEU A 98 2.52 -5.72 12.93
C LEU A 98 1.11 -6.32 12.77
N PRO A 99 0.97 -7.51 12.18
CA PRO A 99 -0.31 -8.19 12.06
C PRO A 99 -0.81 -8.67 13.43
N LEU A 100 -2.09 -8.46 13.69
CA LEU A 100 -2.74 -8.86 14.94
C LEU A 100 -3.02 -10.37 14.95
N GLY A 101 -2.77 -11.00 16.10
CA GLY A 101 -3.08 -12.42 16.31
C GLY A 101 -2.16 -13.40 15.58
N VAL A 102 -0.99 -12.95 15.11
CA VAL A 102 -0.02 -13.78 14.39
C VAL A 102 1.26 -13.91 15.21
N ASP A 103 1.66 -15.15 15.51
CA ASP A 103 3.00 -15.44 16.03
C ASP A 103 4.01 -15.40 14.88
N LEU A 104 4.74 -14.29 14.78
CA LEU A 104 5.73 -14.07 13.73
C LEU A 104 6.94 -15.00 13.85
N GLY A 105 7.30 -15.44 15.05
CA GLY A 105 8.40 -16.36 15.29
C GLY A 105 8.06 -17.75 14.77
N ALA A 106 6.90 -18.27 15.17
CA ALA A 106 6.38 -19.55 14.67
C ALA A 106 6.16 -19.53 13.16
N LEU A 107 5.59 -18.43 12.63
CA LEU A 107 5.38 -18.27 11.19
C LEU A 107 6.70 -18.27 10.41
N ARG A 108 7.70 -17.50 10.86
CA ARG A 108 9.03 -17.47 10.24
C ARG A 108 9.70 -18.84 10.27
N HIS A 109 9.58 -19.57 11.39
CA HIS A 109 10.10 -20.93 11.51
C HIS A 109 9.43 -21.89 10.51
N ALA A 110 8.10 -21.85 10.43
CA ALA A 110 7.34 -22.68 9.48
C ALA A 110 7.72 -22.38 8.03
N HIS A 111 7.84 -21.10 7.66
CA HIS A 111 8.31 -20.69 6.33
C HIS A 111 9.73 -21.20 6.03
N GLY A 112 10.65 -21.08 6.99
CA GLY A 112 12.02 -21.59 6.84
C GLY A 112 12.06 -23.10 6.60
N LYS A 113 11.29 -23.88 7.37
CA LYS A 113 11.15 -25.33 7.15
C LYS A 113 10.55 -25.66 5.78
N ALA A 114 9.56 -24.91 5.33
CA ALA A 114 8.94 -25.13 4.03
C ALA A 114 9.92 -24.83 2.88
N ALA A 115 10.67 -23.72 2.97
CA ALA A 115 11.66 -23.35 1.97
C ALA A 115 12.77 -24.40 1.83
N ALA A 116 13.24 -24.96 2.95
CA ALA A 116 14.27 -26.01 2.96
C ALA A 116 13.84 -27.32 2.24
N ARG A 117 12.53 -27.54 1.97
CA ARG A 117 12.06 -28.70 1.20
C ARG A 117 12.35 -28.60 -0.29
N PHE A 118 12.68 -27.40 -0.77
CA PHE A 118 12.93 -27.10 -2.18
C PHE A 118 14.38 -26.67 -2.45
N ALA A 119 15.25 -26.77 -1.43
CA ALA A 119 16.70 -26.62 -1.57
C ALA A 119 17.32 -27.99 -1.88
#